data_AF-A0A4R6ISV4-F1
#
_entry.id   AF-A0A4R6ISV4-F1
#
_cell.length_a   1.000
_cell.length_b   1.000
_cell.length_c   1.000
_cell.angle_alpha   90.00
_cell.angle_beta   90.00
_cell.angle_gamma   90.00
#
_symmetry.space_group_name_H-M   'P 1'
#
loop_
_entity.id
_entity.type
_entity.pdbx_description
1 polymer ?
#
loop_
_entity_poly.entity_id
_entity_poly.type
_entity_poly.pdbx_seq_one_letter_code
_entity_poly.pdbx_strand_id
1 'polypeptide(L)'
;HPARAQPRRDHNPQRAAGPHCKALRHLTQLRRNTQETIREYFREEIWAEHSSLAERYPGHRVLIDWGRQFIEKNVLPDLYRRNQGRTSETSSYLWVHRDAPQTVREALRLLCYSGILQEGVSGIRATRSELGTRYMVNLGCQIALDAEPVAYGTRVRRSLSVKRMVEYGANHPAYTPIDELSEDDFDREENVALDARLDTSVDSLDISRFQLSKLNELGLKTIGSVLLADEATFKKAHYVGNVRARQIRNAAVTAVLEYLSG
;
A
#
# COMPACT_ATOMS: atom_id res chain seq x y z
N HIS A 1 -13.32 65.41 -58.73
CA HIS A 1 -14.35 65.41 -57.67
C HIS A 1 -13.97 64.42 -56.57
N PRO A 2 -14.03 64.81 -55.28
CA PRO A 2 -13.37 64.10 -54.18
C PRO A 2 -14.28 63.14 -53.38
N ALA A 3 -13.61 62.20 -52.71
CA ALA A 3 -13.88 61.49 -51.45
C ALA A 3 -15.32 61.36 -50.88
N ARG A 4 -15.70 60.12 -50.54
CA ARG A 4 -16.19 59.79 -49.18
C ARG A 4 -16.02 58.31 -48.84
N ALA A 5 -15.05 58.02 -47.99
CA ALA A 5 -14.87 56.73 -47.34
C ALA A 5 -15.96 56.52 -46.27
N GLN A 6 -16.53 55.32 -46.23
CA GLN A 6 -17.46 54.86 -45.20
C GLN A 6 -16.70 54.51 -43.90
N PRO A 7 -17.22 54.82 -42.70
CA PRO A 7 -16.60 54.38 -41.46
C PRO A 7 -16.96 52.92 -41.19
N ARG A 8 -15.95 52.05 -41.14
CA ARG A 8 -16.07 50.70 -40.56
C ARG A 8 -16.30 50.86 -39.05
N ARG A 9 -17.45 50.40 -38.57
CA ARG A 9 -17.67 50.17 -37.13
C ARG A 9 -16.86 48.94 -36.73
N ASP A 10 -15.73 49.16 -36.08
CA ASP A 10 -14.99 48.11 -35.38
C ASP A 10 -15.84 47.62 -34.20
N HIS A 11 -16.62 46.57 -34.44
CA HIS A 11 -17.16 45.73 -33.38
C HIS A 11 -16.01 44.90 -32.82
N ASN A 12 -15.29 45.45 -31.84
CA ASN A 12 -14.37 44.68 -31.02
C ASN A 12 -15.19 43.79 -30.05
N PRO A 13 -15.22 42.45 -30.21
CA PRO A 13 -16.02 41.58 -29.37
C PRO A 13 -15.40 41.34 -27.98
N GLN A 14 -14.23 41.93 -27.68
CA GLN A 14 -13.50 41.65 -26.44
C GLN A 14 -13.93 42.47 -25.21
N ARG A 15 -14.89 43.40 -25.33
CA ARG A 15 -15.33 44.24 -24.19
C ARG A 15 -16.59 43.78 -23.46
N ALA A 16 -17.15 42.61 -23.77
CA ALA A 16 -18.37 42.08 -23.13
C ALA A 16 -18.16 40.80 -22.30
N ALA A 17 -16.94 40.48 -21.87
CA ALA A 17 -16.71 39.37 -20.93
C ALA A 17 -16.93 39.84 -19.48
N GLY A 18 -18.19 39.82 -19.02
CA GLY A 18 -18.56 40.15 -17.64
C GLY A 18 -17.93 39.23 -16.58
N PRO A 19 -18.08 39.55 -15.28
CA PRO A 19 -17.48 38.80 -14.15
C PRO A 19 -17.78 37.29 -14.16
N HIS A 20 -18.89 36.88 -14.79
CA HIS A 20 -19.26 35.49 -15.02
C HIS A 20 -18.21 34.67 -15.80
N CYS A 21 -17.53 35.29 -16.79
CA CYS A 21 -16.53 34.60 -17.62
C CYS A 21 -15.21 34.34 -16.88
N LYS A 22 -14.82 35.22 -15.95
CA LYS A 22 -13.61 35.03 -15.13
C LYS A 22 -13.84 33.97 -14.04
N ALA A 23 -15.01 33.98 -13.40
CA ALA A 23 -15.38 32.97 -12.40
C ALA A 23 -15.42 31.56 -13.02
N LEU A 24 -16.00 31.42 -14.22
CA LEU A 24 -16.03 30.14 -14.95
C LEU A 24 -14.62 29.63 -15.31
N ARG A 25 -13.70 30.52 -15.73
CA ARG A 25 -12.30 30.14 -16.00
C ARG A 25 -11.57 29.69 -14.74
N HIS A 26 -11.73 30.42 -13.63
CA HIS A 26 -11.12 30.05 -12.35
C HIS A 26 -11.63 28.71 -11.83
N LEU A 27 -12.95 28.47 -11.92
CA LEU A 27 -13.55 27.18 -11.56
C LEU A 27 -13.07 26.03 -12.45
N THR A 28 -12.86 26.30 -13.74
CA THR A 28 -12.32 25.31 -14.69
C THR A 28 -10.87 24.97 -14.37
N GLN A 29 -10.04 25.97 -14.05
CA GLN A 29 -8.65 25.75 -13.64
C GLN A 29 -8.56 24.99 -12.32
N LEU A 30 -9.35 25.38 -11.31
CA LEU A 30 -9.39 24.69 -10.03
C LEU A 30 -9.82 23.23 -10.21
N ARG A 31 -10.88 22.97 -11.01
CA ARG A 31 -11.33 21.62 -11.34
C ARG A 31 -10.24 20.82 -12.07
N ARG A 32 -9.50 21.43 -12.98
CA ARG A 32 -8.39 20.78 -13.69
C ARG A 32 -7.29 20.37 -12.71
N ASN A 33 -6.86 21.29 -11.85
CA ASN A 33 -5.88 21.03 -10.80
C ASN A 33 -6.35 19.90 -9.87
N THR A 34 -7.60 19.92 -9.39
CA THR A 34 -8.12 18.86 -8.51
C THR A 34 -8.13 17.49 -9.18
N GLN A 35 -8.53 17.42 -10.45
CA GLN A 35 -8.54 16.15 -11.17
C GLN A 35 -7.12 15.61 -11.41
N GLU A 36 -6.17 16.48 -11.68
CA GLU A 36 -4.75 16.13 -11.83
C GLU A 36 -4.17 15.63 -10.50
N THR A 37 -4.37 16.36 -9.39
CA THR A 37 -3.92 15.93 -8.06
C THR A 37 -4.50 14.58 -7.63
N ILE A 38 -5.79 14.33 -7.89
CA ILE A 38 -6.39 13.01 -7.58
C ILE A 38 -5.70 11.91 -8.38
N ARG A 39 -5.40 12.15 -9.66
CA ARG A 39 -4.75 11.13 -10.50
C ARG A 39 -3.31 10.90 -10.07
N GLU A 40 -2.55 11.96 -9.81
CA GLU A 40 -1.16 11.87 -9.34
C GLU A 40 -1.07 11.04 -8.06
N TYR A 41 -1.83 11.41 -7.03
CA TYR A 41 -1.79 10.69 -5.76
C TYR A 41 -2.25 9.22 -5.88
N PHE A 42 -3.40 8.96 -6.51
CA PHE A 42 -4.01 7.62 -6.51
C PHE A 42 -3.56 6.70 -7.66
N ARG A 43 -2.82 7.21 -8.66
CA ARG A 43 -2.20 6.39 -9.71
C ARG A 43 -0.69 6.24 -9.55
N GLU A 44 -0.05 7.14 -8.80
CA GLU A 44 1.41 7.15 -8.69
C GLU A 44 1.85 7.01 -7.23
N GLU A 45 1.53 7.99 -6.36
CA GLU A 45 2.09 8.04 -5.00
C GLU A 45 1.73 6.82 -4.14
N ILE A 46 0.45 6.48 -4.04
CA ILE A 46 0.01 5.33 -3.20
C ILE A 46 0.59 4.00 -3.70
N TRP A 47 0.79 3.87 -5.02
CA TRP A 47 1.36 2.67 -5.63
C TRP A 47 2.87 2.62 -5.46
N ALA A 48 3.54 3.77 -5.51
CA ALA A 48 4.96 3.89 -5.22
C ALA A 48 5.23 3.54 -3.75
N GLU A 49 4.41 4.01 -2.83
CA GLU A 49 4.49 3.65 -1.40
C GLU A 49 4.33 2.14 -1.20
N HIS A 50 3.28 1.53 -1.75
CA HIS A 50 3.10 0.07 -1.68
C HIS A 50 4.27 -0.69 -2.31
N SER A 51 4.79 -0.21 -3.44
CA SER A 51 5.92 -0.86 -4.11
C SER A 51 7.22 -0.71 -3.33
N SER A 52 7.41 0.39 -2.60
CA SER A 52 8.59 0.60 -1.74
C SER A 52 8.68 -0.41 -0.59
N LEU A 53 7.56 -1.05 -0.21
CA LEU A 53 7.56 -2.15 0.75
C LEU A 53 8.42 -3.32 0.26
N ALA A 54 8.56 -3.52 -1.04
CA ALA A 54 9.39 -4.59 -1.59
C ALA A 54 10.89 -4.38 -1.32
N GLU A 55 11.33 -3.13 -1.17
CA GLU A 55 12.71 -2.80 -0.82
C GLU A 55 12.98 -3.05 0.67
N ARG A 56 11.97 -2.81 1.51
CA ARG A 56 12.03 -3.01 2.97
C ARG A 56 11.89 -4.46 3.38
N TYR A 57 11.02 -5.19 2.67
CA TYR A 57 10.72 -6.60 2.91
C TYR A 57 11.05 -7.46 1.66
N PRO A 58 12.35 -7.71 1.37
CA PRO A 58 12.75 -8.43 0.16
C PRO A 58 12.09 -9.80 0.00
N GLY A 59 11.92 -10.56 1.10
CA GLY A 59 11.26 -11.88 1.09
C GLY A 59 9.76 -11.81 0.77
N HIS A 60 9.14 -10.63 0.88
CA HIS A 60 7.74 -10.42 0.52
C HIS A 60 7.57 -9.77 -0.86
N ARG A 61 8.68 -9.48 -1.57
CA ARG A 61 8.64 -8.75 -2.84
C ARG A 61 7.69 -9.39 -3.84
N VAL A 62 7.70 -10.71 -3.96
CA VAL A 62 6.83 -11.41 -4.92
C VAL A 62 5.35 -11.21 -4.58
N LEU A 63 4.97 -11.26 -3.30
CA LEU A 63 3.60 -10.99 -2.83
C LEU A 63 3.19 -9.54 -3.08
N ILE A 64 4.09 -8.60 -2.82
CA ILE A 64 3.87 -7.16 -3.00
C ILE A 64 3.65 -6.84 -4.48
N ASP A 65 4.54 -7.32 -5.34
CA ASP A 65 4.49 -7.16 -6.79
C ASP A 65 3.24 -7.82 -7.38
N TRP A 66 2.93 -9.04 -6.96
CA TRP A 66 1.73 -9.75 -7.40
C TRP A 66 0.46 -9.02 -6.95
N GLY A 67 0.38 -8.61 -5.68
CA GLY A 67 -0.78 -7.90 -5.14
C GLY A 67 -1.06 -6.62 -5.91
N ARG A 68 -0.02 -5.84 -6.20
CA ARG A 68 -0.13 -4.65 -7.06
C ARG A 68 -0.70 -4.99 -8.43
N GLN A 69 -0.12 -5.98 -9.11
CA GLN A 69 -0.56 -6.39 -10.44
C GLN A 69 -2.00 -6.92 -10.44
N PHE A 70 -2.38 -7.68 -9.43
CA PHE A 70 -3.73 -8.21 -9.26
C PHE A 70 -4.76 -7.07 -9.15
N ILE A 71 -4.47 -6.02 -8.37
CA ILE A 71 -5.38 -4.88 -8.27
C ILE A 71 -5.41 -4.06 -9.57
N GLU A 72 -4.24 -3.70 -10.12
CA GLU A 72 -4.13 -2.85 -11.30
C GLU A 72 -4.70 -3.50 -12.58
N LYS A 73 -4.45 -4.79 -12.79
CA LYS A 73 -4.78 -5.50 -14.04
C LYS A 73 -6.09 -6.26 -14.00
N ASN A 74 -6.58 -6.65 -12.81
CA ASN A 74 -7.81 -7.42 -12.67
C ASN A 74 -8.89 -6.64 -11.93
N VAL A 75 -8.67 -6.32 -10.65
CA VAL A 75 -9.73 -5.79 -9.78
C VAL A 75 -10.24 -4.41 -10.23
N LEU A 76 -9.33 -3.46 -10.46
CA LEU A 76 -9.69 -2.09 -10.84
C LEU A 76 -10.41 -2.04 -12.20
N PRO A 77 -9.91 -2.69 -13.27
CA PRO A 77 -10.62 -2.80 -14.54
C PRO A 77 -12.00 -3.46 -14.40
N ASP A 78 -12.13 -4.52 -13.60
CA ASP A 78 -13.40 -5.23 -13.41
C ASP A 78 -14.43 -4.36 -12.71
N LEU A 79 -14.02 -3.68 -11.63
CA LEU A 79 -14.86 -2.73 -10.92
C LEU A 79 -15.27 -1.55 -11.80
N TYR A 80 -14.35 -1.01 -12.59
CA TYR A 80 -14.63 0.08 -13.51
C TYR A 80 -15.66 -0.35 -14.56
N ARG A 81 -15.41 -1.45 -15.27
CA ARG A 81 -16.33 -2.01 -16.27
C ARG A 81 -17.71 -2.29 -15.67
N ARG A 82 -17.77 -2.79 -14.45
CA ARG A 82 -19.05 -3.09 -13.78
C ARG A 82 -19.85 -1.84 -13.42
N ASN A 83 -19.18 -0.74 -13.13
CA ASN A 83 -19.82 0.54 -12.80
C ASN A 83 -20.14 1.38 -14.03
N GLN A 84 -19.61 1.03 -15.21
CA GLN A 84 -19.89 1.76 -16.44
C GLN A 84 -21.38 1.77 -16.79
N GLY A 85 -21.88 2.93 -17.19
CA GLY A 85 -23.27 3.14 -17.59
C GLY A 85 -24.31 2.94 -16.49
N ARG A 86 -23.91 2.67 -15.24
CA ARG A 86 -24.84 2.46 -14.14
C ARG A 86 -25.23 3.76 -13.46
N THR A 87 -26.54 3.93 -13.30
CA THR A 87 -27.16 5.04 -12.58
C THR A 87 -27.58 4.65 -11.17
N SER A 88 -27.76 3.35 -10.90
CA SER A 88 -28.04 2.77 -9.57
C SER A 88 -27.12 1.59 -9.27
N GLU A 89 -26.76 1.44 -7.99
CA GLU A 89 -25.95 0.33 -7.44
C GLU A 89 -24.56 0.09 -8.07
N THR A 90 -23.62 0.98 -7.78
CA THR A 90 -22.18 0.82 -8.06
C THR A 90 -21.48 -0.03 -7.00
N SER A 91 -20.28 -0.50 -7.32
CA SER A 91 -19.44 -1.36 -6.47
C SER A 91 -18.02 -0.80 -6.35
N SER A 92 -17.45 -0.95 -5.16
CA SER A 92 -16.01 -0.78 -4.87
C SER A 92 -15.52 -1.95 -4.01
N TYR A 93 -16.20 -3.10 -4.11
CA TYR A 93 -15.96 -4.25 -3.25
C TYR A 93 -15.49 -5.42 -4.09
N LEU A 94 -14.51 -6.15 -3.59
CA LEU A 94 -14.22 -7.51 -4.04
C LEU A 94 -14.56 -8.49 -2.93
N TRP A 95 -14.74 -9.73 -3.32
CA TRP A 95 -14.92 -10.86 -2.43
C TRP A 95 -13.95 -11.95 -2.83
N VAL A 96 -13.28 -12.52 -1.85
CA VAL A 96 -12.29 -13.59 -2.04
C VAL A 96 -12.75 -14.80 -1.24
N HIS A 97 -12.80 -15.94 -1.92
CA HIS A 97 -13.22 -17.21 -1.32
C HIS A 97 -12.35 -17.56 -0.09
N ARG A 98 -12.95 -18.16 0.94
CA ARG A 98 -12.23 -18.53 2.18
C ARG A 98 -11.04 -19.45 1.91
N ASP A 99 -11.23 -20.37 0.98
CA ASP A 99 -10.24 -21.39 0.60
C ASP A 99 -9.36 -20.93 -0.60
N ALA A 100 -9.22 -19.61 -0.82
CA ALA A 100 -8.20 -19.08 -1.71
C ALA A 100 -6.77 -19.35 -1.16
N PRO A 101 -5.74 -19.44 -2.01
CA PRO A 101 -4.37 -19.72 -1.59
C PRO A 101 -3.89 -18.79 -0.46
N GLN A 102 -3.07 -19.30 0.46
CA GLN A 102 -2.51 -18.49 1.55
C GLN A 102 -1.74 -17.29 1.02
N THR A 103 -0.94 -17.49 -0.01
CA THR A 103 -0.14 -16.46 -0.68
C THR A 103 -1.00 -15.30 -1.19
N VAL A 104 -2.16 -15.60 -1.77
CA VAL A 104 -3.17 -14.60 -2.16
C VAL A 104 -3.64 -13.82 -0.94
N ARG A 105 -3.98 -14.50 0.18
CA ARG A 105 -4.45 -13.82 1.40
C ARG A 105 -3.38 -12.92 2.02
N GLU A 106 -2.12 -13.34 2.04
CA GLU A 106 -1.02 -12.50 2.54
C GLU A 106 -0.77 -11.27 1.65
N ALA A 107 -0.79 -11.44 0.32
CA ALA A 107 -0.70 -10.30 -0.59
C ALA A 107 -1.84 -9.29 -0.38
N LEU A 108 -3.06 -9.76 -0.12
CA LEU A 108 -4.19 -8.87 0.19
C LEU A 108 -4.03 -8.16 1.55
N ARG A 109 -3.39 -8.79 2.54
CA ARG A 109 -3.07 -8.13 3.82
C ARG A 109 -2.04 -7.01 3.64
N LEU A 110 -1.01 -7.23 2.82
CA LEU A 110 -0.03 -6.19 2.49
C LEU A 110 -0.68 -4.99 1.77
N LEU A 111 -1.65 -5.26 0.88
CA LEU A 111 -2.47 -4.20 0.27
C LEU A 111 -3.40 -3.50 1.27
N CYS A 112 -3.84 -4.18 2.33
CA CYS A 112 -4.58 -3.55 3.42
C CYS A 112 -3.68 -2.65 4.26
N TYR A 113 -2.43 -3.08 4.50
CA TYR A 113 -1.44 -2.30 5.22
C TYR A 113 -1.13 -0.97 4.51
N SER A 114 -0.97 -0.98 3.18
CA SER A 114 -0.76 0.23 2.38
C SER A 114 -2.04 1.05 2.11
N GLY A 115 -3.20 0.61 2.61
CA GLY A 115 -4.47 1.32 2.45
C GLY A 115 -5.04 1.31 1.02
N ILE A 116 -4.51 0.47 0.12
CA ILE A 116 -5.08 0.22 -1.21
C ILE A 116 -6.35 -0.62 -1.08
N LEU A 117 -6.35 -1.57 -0.14
CA LEU A 117 -7.52 -2.31 0.27
C LEU A 117 -7.90 -1.97 1.71
N GLN A 118 -9.15 -2.25 2.05
CA GLN A 118 -9.63 -2.29 3.41
C GLN A 118 -10.38 -3.60 3.60
N GLU A 119 -9.92 -4.43 4.54
CA GLU A 119 -10.63 -5.64 4.92
C GLU A 119 -11.97 -5.26 5.56
N GLY A 120 -13.03 -5.89 5.06
CA GLY A 120 -14.38 -5.74 5.57
C GLY A 120 -14.76 -6.90 6.47
N VAL A 121 -15.97 -7.41 6.26
CA VAL A 121 -16.52 -8.51 7.06
C VAL A 121 -16.11 -9.85 6.42
N SER A 122 -15.58 -10.75 7.24
CA SER A 122 -15.30 -12.14 6.87
C SER A 122 -16.54 -13.03 7.00
N GLY A 123 -16.55 -14.18 6.33
CA GLY A 123 -17.68 -15.12 6.37
C GLY A 123 -18.94 -14.63 5.63
N ILE A 124 -18.78 -13.69 4.70
CA ILE A 124 -19.88 -13.22 3.86
C ILE A 124 -20.15 -14.26 2.77
N ARG A 125 -21.43 -14.61 2.59
CA ARG A 125 -21.86 -15.49 1.49
C ARG A 125 -21.87 -14.73 0.17
N ALA A 126 -21.26 -15.33 -0.85
CA ALA A 126 -21.32 -14.85 -2.22
C ALA A 126 -22.23 -15.73 -3.09
N THR A 127 -22.04 -15.67 -4.41
CA THR A 127 -22.76 -16.56 -5.33
C THR A 127 -22.45 -18.02 -4.97
N ARG A 128 -23.40 -18.93 -5.22
CA ARG A 128 -23.32 -20.36 -4.86
C ARG A 128 -23.29 -20.67 -3.35
N SER A 129 -23.56 -19.70 -2.49
CA SER A 129 -23.57 -19.84 -1.02
C SER A 129 -22.22 -20.19 -0.40
N GLU A 130 -21.14 -19.94 -1.14
CA GLU A 130 -19.78 -20.09 -0.65
C GLU A 130 -19.39 -18.95 0.30
N LEU A 131 -18.47 -19.22 1.22
CA LEU A 131 -18.02 -18.28 2.25
C LEU A 131 -16.69 -17.65 1.86
N GLY A 132 -16.53 -16.37 2.21
CA GLY A 132 -15.30 -15.66 1.94
C GLY A 132 -15.26 -14.30 2.62
N THR A 133 -14.21 -13.54 2.32
CA THR A 133 -13.96 -12.24 2.91
C THR A 133 -14.21 -11.15 1.90
N ARG A 134 -14.96 -10.12 2.31
CA ARG A 134 -15.20 -8.94 1.49
C ARG A 134 -14.14 -7.88 1.78
N TYR A 135 -13.52 -7.35 0.74
CA TYR A 135 -12.60 -6.22 0.81
C TYR A 135 -13.18 -5.03 0.06
N MET A 136 -12.93 -3.84 0.57
CA MET A 136 -13.20 -2.59 -0.13
C MET A 136 -11.92 -2.11 -0.81
N VAL A 137 -11.99 -1.81 -2.09
CA VAL A 137 -10.90 -1.11 -2.79
C VAL A 137 -10.98 0.37 -2.44
N ASN A 138 -9.83 0.99 -2.21
CA ASN A 138 -9.73 2.43 -2.03
C ASN A 138 -10.44 3.15 -3.19
N LEU A 139 -11.49 3.91 -2.85
CA LEU A 139 -12.31 4.61 -3.85
C LEU A 139 -11.47 5.56 -4.70
N GLY A 140 -10.41 6.16 -4.14
CA GLY A 140 -9.47 7.01 -4.87
C GLY A 140 -8.83 6.29 -6.04
N CYS A 141 -8.28 5.08 -5.79
CA CYS A 141 -7.69 4.23 -6.84
C CYS A 141 -8.71 3.90 -7.94
N GLN A 142 -9.96 3.63 -7.57
CA GLN A 142 -11.01 3.34 -8.54
C GLN A 142 -11.44 4.57 -9.35
N ILE A 143 -11.68 5.71 -8.69
CA ILE A 143 -12.18 6.91 -9.38
C ILE A 143 -11.11 7.55 -10.25
N ALA A 144 -9.85 7.42 -9.85
CA ALA A 144 -8.72 7.94 -10.60
C ALA A 144 -8.58 7.28 -11.97
N LEU A 145 -9.15 6.09 -12.21
CA LEU A 145 -9.16 5.42 -13.53
C LEU A 145 -9.90 6.21 -14.61
N ASP A 146 -10.89 7.01 -14.23
CA ASP A 146 -11.68 7.79 -15.18
C ASP A 146 -10.93 9.04 -15.64
N ALA A 147 -11.21 9.50 -16.86
CA ALA A 147 -10.68 10.78 -17.35
C ALA A 147 -11.21 11.96 -16.50
N GLU A 148 -12.42 11.82 -15.95
CA GLU A 148 -13.11 12.79 -15.10
C GLU A 148 -13.36 12.24 -13.67
N PRO A 149 -12.32 12.09 -12.81
CA PRO A 149 -12.43 11.42 -11.50
C PRO A 149 -13.46 12.04 -10.56
N VAL A 150 -13.61 13.37 -10.55
CA VAL A 150 -14.55 14.08 -9.67
C VAL A 150 -16.00 13.76 -10.05
N ALA A 151 -16.30 13.75 -11.36
CA ALA A 151 -17.64 13.43 -11.85
C ALA A 151 -17.94 11.95 -11.63
N TYR A 152 -16.99 11.06 -11.92
CA TYR A 152 -17.16 9.62 -11.69
C TYR A 152 -17.32 9.29 -10.21
N GLY A 153 -16.46 9.82 -9.34
CA GLY A 153 -16.55 9.63 -7.89
C GLY A 153 -17.85 10.12 -7.29
N THR A 154 -18.40 11.23 -7.79
CA THR A 154 -19.73 11.70 -7.38
C THR A 154 -20.83 10.70 -7.71
N ARG A 155 -20.76 10.03 -8.87
CA ARG A 155 -21.73 8.98 -9.26
C ARG A 155 -21.57 7.73 -8.41
N VAL A 156 -20.33 7.24 -8.24
CA VAL A 156 -20.02 6.04 -7.46
C VAL A 156 -20.49 6.22 -6.02
N ARG A 157 -20.10 7.32 -5.36
CA ARG A 157 -20.47 7.59 -3.95
C ARG A 157 -21.99 7.56 -3.71
N ARG A 158 -22.79 8.10 -4.62
CA ARG A 158 -24.25 8.20 -4.46
C ARG A 158 -24.97 6.86 -4.53
N SER A 159 -24.35 5.86 -5.11
CA SER A 159 -25.00 4.59 -5.47
C SER A 159 -24.20 3.38 -5.00
N LEU A 160 -23.19 3.58 -4.16
CA LEU A 160 -22.31 2.51 -3.70
C LEU A 160 -23.10 1.48 -2.89
N SER A 161 -23.04 0.21 -3.30
CA SER A 161 -23.76 -0.88 -2.66
C SER A 161 -22.79 -1.97 -2.17
N VAL A 162 -22.83 -2.25 -0.87
CA VAL A 162 -22.07 -3.33 -0.22
C VAL A 162 -22.47 -4.73 -0.70
N LYS A 163 -23.65 -4.85 -1.32
CA LYS A 163 -24.18 -6.11 -1.86
C LYS A 163 -23.56 -6.46 -3.22
N ARG A 164 -22.92 -5.49 -3.88
CA ARG A 164 -22.29 -5.67 -5.19
C ARG A 164 -20.80 -5.80 -4.97
N MET A 165 -20.25 -6.96 -5.28
CA MET A 165 -18.82 -7.25 -5.14
C MET A 165 -18.31 -8.13 -6.29
N VAL A 166 -17.11 -7.85 -6.80
CA VAL A 166 -16.46 -8.71 -7.81
C VAL A 166 -15.93 -9.94 -7.09
N GLU A 167 -16.27 -11.12 -7.59
CA GLU A 167 -16.02 -12.38 -6.88
C GLU A 167 -14.80 -13.09 -7.46
N TYR A 168 -13.87 -13.47 -6.58
CA TYR A 168 -12.70 -14.28 -6.88
C TYR A 168 -12.81 -15.59 -6.10
N GLY A 169 -13.09 -16.68 -6.83
CA GLY A 169 -13.24 -18.03 -6.28
C GLY A 169 -11.90 -18.66 -5.87
N ALA A 170 -11.93 -19.81 -5.20
CA ALA A 170 -10.74 -20.48 -4.69
C ALA A 170 -9.64 -20.72 -5.76
N ASN A 171 -10.02 -21.11 -6.96
CA ASN A 171 -9.12 -21.44 -8.07
C ASN A 171 -9.19 -20.39 -9.19
N HIS A 172 -9.27 -19.10 -8.84
CA HIS A 172 -9.41 -18.05 -9.84
C HIS A 172 -8.15 -17.96 -10.73
N PRO A 173 -8.27 -17.83 -12.08
CA PRO A 173 -7.09 -17.82 -12.97
C PRO A 173 -6.07 -16.70 -12.71
N ALA A 174 -6.50 -15.63 -12.04
CA ALA A 174 -5.58 -14.55 -11.62
C ALA A 174 -4.57 -14.98 -10.55
N TYR A 175 -4.79 -16.14 -9.90
CA TYR A 175 -3.93 -16.68 -8.84
C TYR A 175 -2.77 -17.51 -9.40
N THR A 176 -2.86 -17.98 -10.64
CA THR A 176 -1.84 -18.82 -11.28
C THR A 176 -0.40 -18.30 -11.13
N PRO A 177 -0.10 -16.99 -11.24
CA PRO A 177 1.27 -16.50 -11.08
C PRO A 177 1.84 -16.64 -9.66
N ILE A 178 1.01 -16.88 -8.65
CA ILE A 178 1.42 -16.98 -7.24
C ILE A 178 1.11 -18.36 -6.61
N ASP A 179 0.37 -19.21 -7.32
CA ASP A 179 0.06 -20.58 -6.89
C ASP A 179 1.31 -21.48 -6.81
N GLU A 180 2.38 -21.14 -7.52
CA GLU A 180 3.65 -21.90 -7.52
C GLU A 180 4.55 -21.60 -6.31
N LEU A 181 4.27 -20.54 -5.55
CA LEU A 181 5.01 -20.22 -4.34
C LEU A 181 4.47 -21.08 -3.19
N SER A 182 5.31 -21.95 -2.64
CA SER A 182 4.87 -22.80 -1.53
C SER A 182 4.91 -22.03 -0.20
N GLU A 183 4.02 -22.36 0.73
CA GLU A 183 4.06 -21.83 2.11
C GLU A 183 5.43 -22.09 2.77
N ASP A 184 6.04 -23.23 2.45
CA ASP A 184 7.41 -23.60 2.86
C ASP A 184 8.47 -22.61 2.37
N ASP A 185 8.30 -21.99 1.19
CA ASP A 185 9.28 -21.04 0.65
C ASP A 185 9.23 -19.71 1.43
N PHE A 186 8.04 -19.30 1.90
CA PHE A 186 7.89 -18.11 2.75
C PHE A 186 8.42 -18.33 4.16
N ASP A 187 8.05 -19.45 4.78
CA ASP A 187 8.58 -19.80 6.11
C ASP A 187 10.12 -19.94 6.04
N ARG A 188 10.67 -20.52 4.97
CA ARG A 188 12.12 -20.59 4.77
C ARG A 188 12.75 -19.22 4.55
N GLU A 189 12.20 -18.36 3.69
CA GLU A 189 12.76 -17.04 3.44
C GLU A 189 12.67 -16.12 4.67
N GLU A 190 11.56 -16.16 5.42
CA GLU A 190 11.40 -15.42 6.67
C GLU A 190 12.41 -15.89 7.73
N ASN A 191 12.56 -17.21 7.89
CA ASN A 191 13.56 -17.78 8.80
C ASN A 191 15.00 -17.45 8.34
N VAL A 192 15.32 -17.53 7.05
CA VAL A 192 16.65 -17.17 6.53
C VAL A 192 16.96 -15.70 6.74
N ALA A 193 15.98 -14.81 6.56
CA ALA A 193 16.16 -13.38 6.74
C ALA A 193 16.31 -13.01 8.24
N LEU A 194 15.54 -13.68 9.12
CA LEU A 194 15.69 -13.58 10.56
C LEU A 194 17.04 -14.13 11.03
N ASP A 195 17.46 -15.30 10.54
CA ASP A 195 18.75 -15.91 10.84
C ASP A 195 19.91 -15.01 10.41
N ALA A 196 19.85 -14.44 9.20
CA ALA A 196 20.82 -13.47 8.72
C ALA A 196 20.88 -12.21 9.61
N ARG A 197 19.73 -11.76 10.13
CA ARG A 197 19.69 -10.64 11.09
C ARG A 197 20.28 -11.01 12.43
N LEU A 198 19.99 -12.20 12.94
CA LEU A 198 20.55 -12.72 14.19
C LEU A 198 22.08 -12.95 14.06
N ASP A 199 22.57 -13.28 12.88
CA ASP A 199 24.00 -13.45 12.57
C ASP A 199 24.76 -12.13 12.34
N THR A 200 24.06 -11.00 12.28
CA THR A 200 24.69 -9.68 12.13
C THR A 200 25.61 -9.37 13.33
N SER A 201 26.76 -8.73 13.06
CA SER A 201 27.75 -8.36 14.09
C SER A 201 27.17 -7.42 15.15
N VAL A 202 27.60 -7.60 16.40
CA VAL A 202 27.29 -6.67 17.51
C VAL A 202 27.80 -5.24 17.27
N ASP A 203 28.70 -5.03 16.30
CA ASP A 203 29.21 -3.69 15.93
C ASP A 203 28.10 -2.77 15.40
N SER A 204 26.99 -3.32 14.91
CA SER A 204 25.84 -2.53 14.46
C SER A 204 24.89 -2.12 15.58
N LEU A 205 25.13 -2.54 16.83
CA LEU A 205 24.28 -2.17 17.97
C LEU A 205 24.56 -0.74 18.42
N ASP A 206 23.49 0.02 18.72
CA ASP A 206 23.60 1.36 19.30
C ASP A 206 23.96 1.31 20.80
N ILE A 207 25.22 0.98 21.07
CA ILE A 207 25.81 0.89 22.41
C ILE A 207 27.18 1.55 22.45
N SER A 208 27.66 1.84 23.67
CA SER A 208 28.99 2.43 23.84
C SER A 208 30.11 1.46 23.41
N ARG A 209 31.24 2.02 22.94
CA ARG A 209 32.45 1.23 22.63
C ARG A 209 32.92 0.36 23.80
N PHE A 210 32.70 0.83 25.03
CA PHE A 210 32.99 0.05 26.22
C PHE A 210 32.12 -1.21 26.30
N GLN A 211 30.79 -1.09 26.12
CA GLN A 211 29.88 -2.24 26.12
C GLN A 211 30.18 -3.21 24.98
N LEU A 212 30.53 -2.68 23.81
CA LEU A 212 30.97 -3.47 22.65
C LEU A 212 32.27 -4.25 22.96
N SER A 213 33.25 -3.64 23.63
CA SER A 213 34.46 -4.35 24.08
C SER A 213 34.10 -5.50 25.03
N LYS A 214 33.12 -5.30 25.93
CA LYS A 214 32.69 -6.33 26.88
C LYS A 214 31.95 -7.48 26.21
N LEU A 215 31.14 -7.21 25.19
CA LEU A 215 30.54 -8.27 24.38
C LEU A 215 31.60 -9.12 23.67
N ASN A 216 32.60 -8.47 23.08
CA ASN A 216 33.73 -9.15 22.44
C ASN A 216 34.56 -9.98 23.43
N GLU A 217 34.82 -9.46 24.64
CA GLU A 217 35.49 -10.21 25.72
C GLU A 217 34.70 -11.47 26.15
N LEU A 218 33.37 -11.40 26.13
CA LEU A 218 32.48 -12.53 26.44
C LEU A 218 32.27 -13.49 25.26
N GLY A 219 32.86 -13.19 24.09
CA GLY A 219 32.68 -13.97 22.87
C GLY A 219 31.31 -13.82 22.21
N LEU A 220 30.53 -12.81 22.61
CA LEU A 220 29.20 -12.52 22.06
C LEU A 220 29.37 -11.62 20.83
N LYS A 221 29.49 -12.24 19.66
CA LYS A 221 29.83 -11.56 18.40
C LYS A 221 28.63 -11.21 17.53
N THR A 222 27.49 -11.86 17.73
CA THR A 222 26.29 -11.66 16.91
C THR A 222 25.12 -11.17 17.74
N ILE A 223 24.16 -10.48 17.11
CA ILE A 223 22.92 -10.02 17.77
C ILE A 223 22.19 -11.21 18.42
N GLY A 224 22.10 -12.34 17.73
CA GLY A 224 21.50 -13.58 18.24
C GLY A 224 22.18 -14.10 19.50
N SER A 225 23.52 -14.09 19.53
CA SER A 225 24.28 -14.50 20.72
C SER A 225 24.00 -13.62 21.94
N VAL A 226 23.77 -12.31 21.72
CA VAL A 226 23.40 -11.37 22.78
C VAL A 226 21.96 -11.61 23.25
N LEU A 227 21.02 -11.92 22.36
CA LEU A 227 19.64 -12.19 22.74
C LEU A 227 19.47 -13.51 23.52
N LEU A 228 20.27 -14.52 23.19
CA LEU A 228 20.30 -15.81 23.89
C LEU A 228 21.00 -15.74 25.24
N ALA A 229 21.90 -14.77 25.44
CA ALA A 229 22.59 -14.56 26.70
C ALA A 229 21.65 -13.98 27.76
N ASP A 230 21.75 -14.50 28.98
CA ASP A 230 21.03 -13.97 30.13
C ASP A 230 21.75 -12.76 30.75
N GLU A 231 21.02 -12.00 31.59
CA GLU A 231 21.62 -10.86 32.29
C GLU A 231 22.82 -11.27 33.18
N ALA A 232 22.83 -12.50 33.70
CA ALA A 232 23.92 -13.00 34.51
C ALA A 232 25.21 -13.16 33.68
N THR A 233 25.09 -13.56 32.41
CA THR A 233 26.22 -13.68 31.48
C THR A 233 26.86 -12.32 31.21
N PHE A 234 26.07 -11.27 30.98
CA PHE A 234 26.64 -9.91 30.82
C PHE A 234 27.39 -9.45 32.07
N LYS A 235 26.88 -9.79 33.25
CA LYS A 235 27.48 -9.38 34.54
C LYS A 235 28.79 -10.09 34.86
N LYS A 236 29.17 -11.13 34.11
CA LYS A 236 30.51 -11.75 34.21
C LYS A 236 31.60 -10.81 33.70
N ALA A 237 31.26 -9.86 32.83
CA ALA A 237 32.21 -8.86 32.35
C ALA A 237 32.48 -7.77 33.40
N HIS A 238 33.75 -7.41 33.54
CA HIS A 238 34.18 -6.40 34.50
C HIS A 238 33.49 -5.04 34.24
N TYR A 239 32.98 -4.41 35.30
CA TYR A 239 32.18 -3.16 35.27
C TYR A 239 30.84 -3.24 34.50
N VAL A 240 30.27 -4.43 34.28
CA VAL A 240 28.90 -4.58 33.77
C VAL A 240 27.94 -4.91 34.90
N GLY A 241 27.26 -3.89 35.41
CA GLY A 241 26.18 -4.05 36.40
C GLY A 241 24.79 -4.20 35.74
N ASN A 242 23.75 -4.27 36.57
CA ASN A 242 22.34 -4.42 36.15
C ASN A 242 21.92 -3.43 35.06
N VAL A 243 22.29 -2.14 35.19
CA VAL A 243 21.90 -1.09 34.24
C VAL A 243 22.51 -1.34 32.86
N ARG A 244 23.82 -1.63 32.81
CA ARG A 244 24.54 -1.84 31.54
C ARG A 244 24.14 -3.15 30.87
N ALA A 245 23.90 -4.20 31.66
CA ALA A 245 23.37 -5.48 31.15
C ALA A 245 22.02 -5.28 30.45
N ARG A 246 21.12 -4.49 31.04
CA ARG A 246 19.82 -4.14 30.43
C ARG A 246 19.98 -3.28 29.19
N GLN A 247 20.86 -2.29 29.20
CA GLN A 247 21.12 -1.45 28.02
C GLN A 247 21.59 -2.28 26.82
N ILE A 248 22.51 -3.21 27.05
CA ILE A 248 23.00 -4.14 26.02
C ILE A 248 21.85 -4.99 25.46
N ARG A 249 21.05 -5.60 26.35
CA ARG A 249 19.92 -6.44 25.95
C ARG A 249 18.86 -5.64 25.18
N ASN A 250 18.55 -4.44 25.66
CA ASN A 250 17.57 -3.57 25.01
C ASN A 250 18.06 -3.13 23.63
N ALA A 251 19.34 -2.80 23.46
CA ALA A 251 19.87 -2.45 22.14
C ALA A 251 19.75 -3.62 21.14
N ALA A 252 20.02 -4.85 21.58
CA ALA A 252 19.82 -6.04 20.75
C ALA A 252 18.34 -6.30 20.42
N VAL A 253 17.46 -6.15 21.40
CA VAL A 253 16.00 -6.27 21.19
C VAL A 253 15.50 -5.19 20.23
N THR A 254 15.90 -3.94 20.42
CA THR A 254 15.55 -2.83 19.52
C THR A 254 16.05 -3.10 18.10
N ALA A 255 17.29 -3.55 17.93
CA ALA A 255 17.84 -3.83 16.59
C ALA A 255 17.07 -4.94 15.84
N VAL A 256 16.50 -5.92 16.56
CA VAL A 256 15.62 -6.95 15.96
C VAL A 256 14.22 -6.41 15.75
N LEU A 257 13.66 -5.66 16.69
CA LEU A 257 12.33 -5.07 16.54
C LEU A 257 12.29 -4.06 15.40
N GLU A 258 13.31 -3.21 15.25
CA GLU A 258 13.47 -2.30 14.12
C GLU A 258 13.44 -3.04 12.79
N TYR A 259 14.09 -4.20 12.72
CA TYR A 259 14.07 -5.06 11.54
C TYR A 259 12.71 -5.69 11.30
N LEU A 260 12.04 -6.19 12.33
CA LEU A 260 10.69 -6.76 12.20
C LEU A 260 9.62 -5.71 11.88
N SER A 261 9.82 -4.46 12.32
CA SER A 261 8.89 -3.35 12.10
C SER A 261 9.16 -2.53 10.84
N GLY A 262 10.34 -2.73 10.22
CA GLY A 262 10.91 -1.85 9.20
C GLY A 262 10.75 -2.39 7.80
#